data_AF-L8GT83-F1
#
_entry.id   AF-L8GT83-F1
#
_cell.length_a   1.000
_cell.length_b   1.000
_cell.length_c   1.000
_cell.angle_alpha   90.00
_cell.angle_beta   90.00
_cell.angle_gamma   90.00
#
_symmetry.space_group_name_H-M   'P 1'
#
loop_
_entity.id
_entity.type
_entity.pdbx_description
1 polymer ?
#
loop_
_entity_poly.entity_id
_entity_poly.type
_entity_poly.pdbx_seq_one_letter_code
_entity_poly.pdbx_strand_id
1 'polypeptide(L)'
;MERYVNVNRLRSLESKVGPVTLDGAERAAREMADDALKDFVADNPGVWAGLDQRGQEIKRKHLHARVVEWLNRHLLEPPTVSLS
;
A
#
# COMPACT_ATOMS: atom_id res chain seq x y z
N MET A 1 -8.32 2.90 6.17
CA MET A 1 -7.09 2.29 5.59
C MET A 1 -7.11 2.38 4.06
N GLU A 2 -8.29 2.23 3.43
CA GLU A 2 -8.55 2.54 2.00
C GLU A 2 -8.13 3.96 1.57
N ARG A 3 -8.02 4.90 2.53
CA ARG A 3 -7.49 6.24 2.28
C ARG A 3 -6.01 6.25 1.84
N TYR A 4 -5.21 5.29 2.31
CA TYR A 4 -3.76 5.26 2.05
C TYR A 4 -3.36 4.18 1.03
N VAL A 5 -4.15 3.10 0.89
CA VAL A 5 -3.92 2.02 -0.07
C VAL A 5 -5.10 1.98 -1.03
N ASN A 6 -4.92 2.52 -2.25
CA ASN A 6 -5.96 2.61 -3.26
C ASN A 6 -5.41 2.67 -4.70
N VAL A 7 -6.32 2.54 -5.66
CA VAL A 7 -6.04 2.59 -7.10
C VAL A 7 -5.43 3.91 -7.60
N ASN A 8 -5.67 5.04 -6.93
CA ASN A 8 -5.02 6.30 -7.33
C ASN A 8 -3.52 6.27 -7.01
N ARG A 9 -3.15 5.68 -5.88
CA ARG A 9 -1.73 5.51 -5.49
C ARG A 9 -1.04 4.47 -6.37
N LEU A 10 -1.73 3.39 -6.73
CA LEU A 10 -1.24 2.43 -7.73
C LEU A 10 -1.00 3.11 -9.07
N ARG A 11 -1.97 3.86 -9.61
CA ARG A 11 -1.80 4.60 -10.88
C ARG A 11 -0.66 5.63 -10.82
N SER A 12 -0.50 6.32 -9.70
CA SER A 12 0.61 7.26 -9.49
C SER A 12 1.97 6.55 -9.49
N LEU A 13 2.04 5.35 -8.91
CA LEU A 13 3.23 4.51 -8.98
C LEU A 13 3.47 4.02 -10.41
N GLU A 14 2.44 3.49 -11.09
CA GLU A 14 2.52 3.02 -12.47
C GLU A 14 2.96 4.11 -13.45
N SER A 15 2.54 5.35 -13.22
CA SER A 15 3.01 6.50 -14.00
C SER A 15 4.51 6.76 -13.87
N LYS A 16 5.16 6.30 -12.79
CA LYS A 16 6.59 6.48 -12.52
C LYS A 16 7.43 5.28 -12.92
N VAL A 17 6.94 4.06 -12.66
CA VAL A 17 7.71 2.82 -12.81
C VAL A 17 7.23 1.93 -13.97
N GLY A 18 6.15 2.32 -14.65
CA GLY A 18 5.47 1.49 -15.63
C GLY A 18 4.39 0.59 -15.00
N PRO A 19 3.62 -0.14 -15.83
CA PRO A 19 2.51 -0.97 -15.36
C PRO A 19 2.97 -2.00 -14.33
N VAL A 20 2.23 -2.12 -13.23
CA VAL A 20 2.55 -3.07 -12.16
C VAL A 20 1.99 -4.44 -12.55
N THR A 21 2.89 -5.38 -12.83
CA THR A 21 2.55 -6.78 -13.11
C THR A 21 2.75 -7.64 -11.85
N LEU A 22 2.30 -8.90 -11.89
CA LEU A 22 2.54 -9.85 -10.80
C LEU A 22 4.03 -10.01 -10.44
N ASP A 23 4.93 -9.92 -11.44
CA ASP A 23 6.38 -9.96 -11.26
C ASP A 23 6.92 -8.71 -10.52
N GLY A 24 6.31 -7.55 -10.80
CA GLY A 24 6.61 -6.28 -10.12
C GLY A 24 5.80 -6.03 -8.84
N ALA A 25 4.90 -6.94 -8.47
CA ALA A 25 3.91 -6.70 -7.41
C ALA A 25 4.56 -6.54 -6.04
N GLU A 26 5.60 -7.30 -5.73
CA GLU A 26 6.31 -7.18 -4.45
C GLU A 26 7.00 -5.81 -4.32
N ARG A 27 7.68 -5.36 -5.38
CA ARG A 27 8.31 -4.05 -5.42
C ARG A 27 7.27 -2.94 -5.30
N ALA A 28 6.18 -3.05 -6.05
CA ALA A 28 5.10 -2.07 -6.02
C ALA A 28 4.43 -2.01 -4.65
N ALA A 29 4.20 -3.16 -4.02
CA ALA A 29 3.63 -3.22 -2.68
C ALA A 29 4.56 -2.57 -1.64
N ARG A 30 5.87 -2.74 -1.78
CA ARG A 30 6.85 -2.09 -0.92
C ARG A 30 6.83 -0.57 -1.05
N GLU A 31 6.82 -0.05 -2.27
CA GLU A 31 6.77 1.40 -2.51
C GLU A 31 5.44 2.00 -2.03
N MET A 32 4.31 1.34 -2.34
CA MET A 32 3.00 1.76 -1.86
C MET A 32 2.89 1.71 -0.33
N ALA A 33 3.47 0.70 0.32
CA ALA A 33 3.46 0.60 1.78
C ALA A 33 4.32 1.69 2.44
N ASP A 34 5.46 2.03 1.86
CA ASP A 34 6.32 3.11 2.36
C ASP A 34 5.64 4.48 2.23
N ASP A 35 5.00 4.72 1.09
CA ASP A 35 4.24 5.94 0.83
C ASP A 35 3.03 6.04 1.78
N ALA A 36 2.27 4.94 1.94
CA ALA A 36 1.15 4.88 2.87
C ALA A 36 1.59 5.05 4.33
N LEU A 37 2.80 4.61 4.67
CA LEU A 37 3.37 4.82 5.99
C LEU A 37 3.69 6.30 6.22
N LYS A 38 4.28 6.98 5.23
CA LYS A 38 4.58 8.42 5.33
C LYS A 38 3.32 9.23 5.59
N ASP A 39 2.25 8.96 4.86
CA ASP A 39 0.95 9.60 5.12
C ASP A 39 0.42 9.26 6.52
N PHE A 40 0.49 7.99 6.94
CA PHE A 40 0.06 7.61 8.29
C PHE A 40 0.83 8.36 9.39
N VAL A 41 2.14 8.51 9.23
CA VAL A 41 3.01 9.24 10.17
C VAL A 41 2.70 10.73 10.15
N ALA A 42 2.42 11.30 8.98
CA ALA A 42 2.04 12.70 8.84
C ALA A 42 0.66 13.01 9.49
N ASP A 43 -0.33 12.13 9.30
CA ASP A 43 -1.65 12.24 9.93
C ASP A 43 -1.62 11.90 11.43
N ASN A 44 -0.72 11.02 11.88
CA ASN A 44 -0.68 10.50 13.25
C ASN A 44 0.72 10.59 13.88
N PRO A 45 1.34 11.78 13.95
CA PRO A 45 2.71 11.92 14.43
C PRO A 45 2.86 11.47 15.89
N GLY A 46 1.85 11.74 16.74
CA GLY A 46 1.85 11.30 18.15
C GLY A 46 1.73 9.78 18.31
N VAL A 47 0.94 9.12 17.46
CA VAL A 47 0.83 7.65 17.49
C VAL A 47 2.13 7.01 17.03
N TRP A 48 2.78 7.54 15.99
CA TRP A 48 4.05 7.02 15.53
C TRP A 48 5.19 7.26 16.54
N ALA A 49 5.25 8.46 17.13
CA ALA A 49 6.24 8.81 18.15
C ALA A 49 6.07 8.00 19.45
N GLY A 50 4.84 7.60 19.78
CA GLY A 50 4.54 6.74 20.93
C GLY A 50 4.85 5.26 20.73
N LEU A 51 5.26 4.84 19.52
CA LEU A 51 5.69 3.46 19.26
C LEU A 51 7.21 3.34 19.43
N ASP A 52 7.64 2.38 20.23
CA ASP A 52 9.03 1.90 20.23
C ASP A 52 9.43 1.32 18.87
N GLN A 53 10.74 1.15 18.65
CA GLN A 53 11.31 0.62 17.41
C GLN A 53 10.64 -0.70 16.97
N ARG A 54 10.32 -1.59 17.92
CA ARG A 54 9.61 -2.84 17.65
C ARG A 54 8.17 -2.61 17.20
N GLY A 55 7.47 -1.64 17.81
CA GLY A 55 6.11 -1.27 17.43
C GLY A 55 6.06 -0.65 16.03
N GLN A 56 7.03 0.20 15.70
CA GLN A 56 7.19 0.77 14.36
C GLN A 56 7.46 -0.32 13.31
N GLU A 57 8.31 -1.29 13.62
CA GLU A 57 8.59 -2.41 12.71
C GLU A 57 7.37 -3.31 12.48
N ILE A 58 6.61 -3.63 13.55
CA ILE A 58 5.36 -4.39 13.44
C ILE A 58 4.35 -3.63 12.57
N LYS A 59 4.21 -2.31 12.79
CA LYS A 59 3.30 -1.47 12.01
C LYS A 59 3.68 -1.45 10.52
N ARG A 60 4.97 -1.32 10.22
CA ARG A 60 5.52 -1.42 8.85
C ARG A 60 5.19 -2.75 8.21
N LYS A 61 5.48 -3.87 8.88
CA LYS A 61 5.20 -5.22 8.36
C LYS A 61 3.71 -5.44 8.13
N HIS A 62 2.86 -4.97 9.06
CA HIS A 62 1.41 -5.09 8.93
C HIS A 62 0.87 -4.28 7.74
N LEU A 63 1.35 -3.06 7.56
CA LEU A 63 0.97 -2.22 6.43
C LEU A 63 1.43 -2.85 5.10
N HIS A 64 2.67 -3.34 5.05
CA HIS A 64 3.20 -4.05 3.89
C HIS A 64 2.36 -5.27 3.52
N ALA A 65 2.06 -6.14 4.49
CA ALA A 65 1.23 -7.32 4.25
C ALA A 65 -0.15 -6.96 3.69
N ARG A 66 -0.77 -5.87 4.18
CA ARG A 66 -2.06 -5.40 3.67
C ARG A 66 -1.98 -4.82 2.26
N VAL A 67 -0.90 -4.12 1.94
CA VAL A 67 -0.69 -3.64 0.57
C VAL A 67 -0.47 -4.81 -0.38
N VAL A 68 0.31 -5.81 0.01
CA VAL A 68 0.50 -7.04 -0.77
C VAL A 68 -0.83 -7.76 -0.99
N GLU A 69 -1.65 -7.93 0.06
CA GLU A 69 -2.98 -8.55 -0.07
C GLU A 69 -3.88 -7.76 -1.01
N TRP A 70 -3.93 -6.43 -0.85
CA TRP A 70 -4.72 -5.55 -1.71
C TRP A 70 -4.26 -5.60 -3.16
N LEU A 71 -2.95 -5.55 -3.40
CA LEU A 71 -2.38 -5.56 -4.74
C LEU A 71 -2.59 -6.92 -5.42
N ASN A 72 -2.39 -8.02 -4.69
CA ASN A 72 -2.69 -9.36 -5.18
C ASN A 72 -4.17 -9.50 -5.56
N ARG A 73 -5.09 -9.03 -4.72
CA ARG A 73 -6.52 -9.00 -5.09
C ARG A 73 -6.77 -8.14 -6.32
N HIS A 74 -6.18 -6.95 -6.39
CA HIS A 74 -6.38 -6.05 -7.52
C HIS A 74 -5.82 -6.58 -8.85
N LEU A 75 -4.71 -7.31 -8.80
CA LEU A 75 -4.07 -7.91 -9.98
C LEU A 75 -4.72 -9.25 -10.39
N LEU A 76 -5.26 -10.01 -9.43
CA LEU A 76 -5.86 -11.33 -9.66
C LEU A 76 -7.36 -11.26 -9.92
N GLU A 77 -8.04 -10.27 -9.34
CA GLU A 77 -9.46 -10.02 -9.57
C GLU A 77 -9.58 -8.94 -10.67
N PRO A 78 -9.90 -9.29 -11.93
CA PRO A 78 -10.28 -8.27 -12.89
C PRO A 78 -11.46 -7.48 -12.31
N PRO A 79 -11.61 -6.17 -12.60
CA PRO A 79 -12.80 -5.45 -12.19
C PRO A 79 -13.98 -6.24 -12.75
N THR A 80 -14.76 -6.88 -11.88
CA THR A 80 -16.09 -7.33 -12.21
C THR A 80 -16.82 -6.05 -12.55
N VAL A 81 -16.82 -5.72 -13.83
CA VAL A 81 -17.72 -4.75 -14.42
C VAL A 81 -19.10 -5.27 -14.02
N SER A 82 -19.65 -4.69 -12.97
CA SER A 82 -21.07 -4.79 -12.70
C SER A 82 -21.72 -3.99 -13.82
N LEU A 83 -21.91 -4.66 -14.96
CA LEU A 83 -22.89 -4.26 -15.95
C LEU A 83 -24.24 -4.47 -15.25
N SER A 84 -24.81 -3.39 -14.73
CA SER A 84 -26.20 -3.31 -14.30
C SER A 84 -26.81 -2.07 -14.94
#